data_AF-A0AAU9WSP3-F1
#
_entry.id   AF-A0AAU9WSP3-F1
#
_cell.length_a   1.000
_cell.length_b   1.000
_cell.length_c   1.000
_cell.angle_alpha   90.00
_cell.angle_beta   90.00
_cell.angle_gamma   90.00
#
_symmetry.space_group_name_H-M   'P 1'
#
loop_
_entity.id
_entity.type
_entity.pdbx_description
1 polymer ?
#
loop_
_entity_poly.entity_id
_entity_poly.type
_entity_poly.pdbx_seq_one_letter_code
_entity_poly.pdbx_strand_id
1 'polypeptide(L)'
;YQKLWLEQVQCRAVHFVTRTYTREEGCVTNALRQINWPTLEKRRQVATLMYKCVTNQTAINIPSYIISSTEFIPLQPSCDTYKYSFWPRTITDWNSLPPDYSKLDS
;
A
#
# COMPACT_ATOMS: atom_id res chain seq x y z
N TYR A 1 2.41 16.11 11.22
CA TYR A 1 1.21 16.53 10.47
C TYR A 1 0.74 15.53 9.41
N GLN A 2 1.63 15.00 8.56
CA GLN A 2 1.23 14.11 7.45
C GLN A 2 0.67 12.73 7.86
N LYS A 3 0.90 12.25 9.09
CA LYS A 3 0.32 10.99 9.57
C LYS A 3 -1.15 11.12 10.00
N LEU A 4 -1.56 12.30 10.48
CA LEU A 4 -2.91 12.52 11.03
C LEU A 4 -4.00 12.50 9.95
N TRP A 5 -3.75 13.08 8.78
CA TRP A 5 -4.76 13.10 7.71
C TRP A 5 -4.95 11.70 7.09
N LEU A 6 -3.89 10.89 7.05
CA LEU A 6 -3.92 9.56 6.47
C LEU A 6 -4.83 8.63 7.30
N GLU A 7 -4.71 8.71 8.63
CA GLU A 7 -5.58 7.96 9.52
C GLU A 7 -7.02 8.50 9.56
N GLN A 8 -7.24 9.79 9.29
CA GLN A 8 -8.61 10.31 9.08
C GLN A 8 -9.31 9.65 7.88
N VAL A 9 -8.58 9.35 6.80
CA VAL A 9 -9.12 8.59 5.66
C VAL A 9 -9.48 7.17 6.08
N GLN A 10 -8.65 6.53 6.90
CA GLN A 10 -8.95 5.21 7.46
C GLN A 10 -10.21 5.22 8.31
N CYS A 11 -10.37 6.19 9.21
CA CYS A 11 -11.55 6.31 10.06
C CYS A 11 -12.84 6.47 9.24
N ARG A 12 -12.81 7.22 8.14
CA ARG A 12 -13.96 7.36 7.23
C ARG A 12 -14.30 6.05 6.54
N ALA A 13 -13.29 5.29 6.10
CA ALA A 13 -13.50 3.99 5.47
C ALA A 13 -14.09 2.97 6.48
N VAL A 14 -13.64 3.01 7.72
CA VAL A 14 -14.17 2.18 8.82
C VAL A 14 -15.66 2.45 9.02
N HIS A 15 -16.05 3.71 9.18
CA HIS A 15 -17.47 4.09 9.30
C HIS A 15 -18.32 3.60 8.13
N PHE A 16 -17.80 3.70 6.91
CA PHE A 16 -18.51 3.22 5.72
C PHE A 16 -18.77 1.72 5.77
N VAL A 17 -17.79 0.93 6.21
CA VAL A 17 -17.91 -0.54 6.26
C VAL A 17 -18.77 -1.00 7.44
N THR A 18 -18.61 -0.41 8.63
CA THR A 18 -19.39 -0.79 9.82
C THR A 18 -20.76 -0.14 9.89
N ARG A 19 -21.04 0.83 8.99
CA ARG A 19 -22.26 1.65 9.00
C ARG A 19 -22.48 2.37 10.33
N THR A 20 -21.41 2.64 11.07
CA THR A 20 -21.47 3.34 12.35
C THR A 20 -21.25 4.82 12.12
N TYR A 21 -22.29 5.62 12.33
CA TYR A 21 -22.26 7.08 12.19
C TYR A 21 -22.67 7.81 13.48
N THR A 22 -22.76 7.07 14.59
CA THR A 22 -23.13 7.62 15.89
C THR A 22 -22.02 8.53 16.43
N ARG A 23 -22.41 9.56 17.18
CA ARG A 23 -21.49 10.54 17.81
C ARG A 23 -21.01 10.10 19.19
N GLU A 24 -21.23 8.83 19.53
CA GLU A 24 -20.81 8.27 20.81
C GLU A 24 -19.28 8.25 20.90
N GLU A 25 -18.78 8.61 22.07
CA GLU A 25 -17.34 8.65 22.32
C GLU A 25 -16.74 7.25 22.20
N GLY A 26 -15.65 7.12 21.43
CA GLY A 26 -15.00 5.84 21.19
C GLY A 26 -15.63 4.95 20.10
N CYS A 27 -16.70 5.37 19.43
CA CYS A 27 -17.34 4.61 18.33
C CYS A 27 -16.34 4.19 17.23
N VAL A 28 -15.54 5.14 16.73
CA VAL A 28 -14.49 4.88 15.72
C VAL A 28 -13.43 3.90 16.25
N THR A 29 -13.01 4.08 17.50
CA THR A 29 -11.96 3.25 18.12
C THR A 29 -12.43 1.80 18.31
N ASN A 30 -13.69 1.61 18.69
CA ASN A 30 -14.31 0.30 18.82
C ASN A 30 -14.50 -0.37 17.45
N ALA A 31 -14.95 0.39 16.44
CA ALA A 31 -15.07 -0.11 15.07
C ALA A 31 -13.71 -0.50 14.47
N LEU A 32 -12.66 0.30 14.73
CA LEU A 32 -11.28 -0.03 14.33
C LEU A 32 -10.78 -1.33 14.99
N ARG A 33 -11.06 -1.53 16.28
CA ARG A 33 -10.71 -2.77 17.00
C ARG A 33 -11.47 -3.98 16.48
N GLN A 34 -12.75 -3.83 16.16
CA GLN A 34 -13.58 -4.91 15.63
C GLN A 34 -13.10 -5.37 14.24
N ILE A 35 -12.74 -4.42 13.39
CA ILE A 35 -12.30 -4.70 12.01
C ILE A 35 -10.84 -5.20 11.96
N ASN A 36 -10.02 -4.83 12.95
CA ASN A 36 -8.61 -5.22 13.07
C ASN A 36 -7.78 -4.98 11.79
N TRP A 37 -8.04 -3.87 11.08
CA TRP A 37 -7.28 -3.53 9.89
C TRP A 37 -5.88 -3.01 10.24
N PRO A 38 -4.85 -3.41 9.48
CA PRO A 38 -3.56 -2.73 9.53
C PRO A 38 -3.72 -1.25 9.14
N THR A 39 -2.80 -0.41 9.63
CA THR A 39 -2.82 1.04 9.34
C THR A 39 -2.83 1.31 7.84
N LEU A 40 -3.42 2.43 7.43
CA LEU A 40 -3.55 2.78 6.02
C LEU A 40 -2.16 3.03 5.43
N GLU A 41 -1.21 3.52 6.23
CA GLU A 41 0.19 3.60 5.87
C GLU A 41 0.73 2.22 5.46
N LYS A 42 0.55 1.19 6.30
CA LYS A 42 1.00 -0.17 6.01
C LYS A 42 0.28 -0.78 4.81
N ARG A 43 -1.04 -0.55 4.68
CA ARG A 43 -1.81 -1.02 3.52
C ARG A 43 -1.38 -0.35 2.22
N ARG A 44 -1.02 0.94 2.25
CA ARG A 44 -0.52 1.67 1.07
C ARG A 44 0.88 1.21 0.65
N GLN A 45 1.71 0.76 1.58
CA GLN A 45 3.00 0.13 1.26
C GLN A 45 2.79 -1.18 0.47
N VAL A 46 1.86 -2.03 0.92
CA VAL A 46 1.61 -3.35 0.33
C VAL A 46 0.74 -3.28 -0.94
N ALA A 47 -0.18 -2.32 -1.04
CA ALA A 47 -1.09 -2.15 -2.17
C ALA A 47 -0.46 -1.37 -3.35
N THR A 48 0.82 -1.58 -3.60
CA THR A 48 1.48 -0.96 -4.76
C THR A 48 1.08 -1.73 -6.01
N LEU A 49 0.37 -1.05 -6.93
CA LEU A 49 -0.17 -1.61 -8.17
C LEU A 49 0.85 -2.54 -8.88
N MET A 50 2.10 -2.11 -8.97
CA MET A 50 3.16 -2.88 -9.60
C MET A 50 3.49 -4.19 -8.89
N TYR A 51 3.53 -4.23 -7.56
CA TYR A 51 3.78 -5.48 -6.85
C TYR A 51 2.74 -6.52 -7.27
N LYS A 52 1.47 -6.12 -7.29
CA LYS A 52 0.38 -6.98 -7.75
C LYS A 52 0.48 -7.34 -9.24
N CYS A 53 0.96 -6.42 -10.07
CA CYS A 53 1.19 -6.70 -11.49
C CYS A 53 2.37 -7.67 -11.71
N VAL A 54 3.41 -7.60 -10.91
CA VAL A 54 4.59 -8.49 -10.97
C VAL A 54 4.25 -9.87 -10.42
N THR A 55 3.39 -9.96 -9.41
CA THR A 55 2.90 -11.22 -8.85
C THR A 55 1.67 -11.78 -9.58
N ASN A 56 1.28 -11.20 -10.73
CA ASN A 56 0.09 -11.59 -11.51
C ASN A 56 -1.23 -11.58 -10.72
N GLN A 57 -1.31 -10.78 -9.65
CA GLN A 57 -2.51 -10.56 -8.84
C GLN A 57 -3.43 -9.46 -9.41
N THR A 58 -3.11 -8.89 -10.57
CA THR A 58 -3.94 -7.92 -11.30
C THR A 58 -4.14 -8.37 -12.75
N ALA A 59 -5.19 -7.81 -13.39
CA ALA A 59 -5.45 -8.01 -14.81
C ALA A 59 -4.43 -7.32 -15.74
N ILE A 60 -3.44 -6.62 -15.18
CA ILE A 60 -2.39 -5.94 -15.95
C ILE A 60 -1.26 -6.95 -16.14
N ASN A 61 -1.19 -7.52 -17.34
CA ASN A 61 -0.08 -8.40 -17.71
C ASN A 61 1.18 -7.55 -17.95
N ILE A 62 2.19 -7.73 -17.12
CA ILE A 62 3.51 -7.13 -17.35
C ILE A 62 4.30 -8.08 -18.25
N PRO A 63 4.79 -7.61 -19.41
CA PRO A 63 5.63 -8.41 -20.29
C PRO A 63 6.88 -8.95 -19.57
N SER A 64 7.23 -10.21 -19.84
CA SER A 64 8.32 -10.92 -19.17
C SER A 64 9.69 -10.24 -19.29
N TYR A 65 9.93 -9.46 -20.34
CA TYR A 65 11.18 -8.70 -20.53
C TYR A 65 11.35 -7.53 -19.55
N ILE A 66 10.27 -7.11 -18.87
CA ILE A 66 10.31 -6.04 -17.86
C ILE A 66 10.70 -6.61 -16.48
N ILE A 67 10.46 -7.90 -16.23
CA ILE A 67 10.61 -8.56 -14.92
C ILE A 67 11.91 -9.39 -14.86
N SER A 68 12.93 -9.06 -15.65
CA SER A 68 14.15 -9.90 -15.74
C SER A 68 15.06 -9.83 -14.50
N SER A 69 14.80 -8.91 -13.57
CA SER A 69 15.61 -8.68 -12.39
C SER A 69 14.81 -8.87 -11.10
N THR A 70 15.41 -9.55 -10.12
CA THR A 70 14.88 -9.70 -8.75
C THR A 70 14.91 -8.40 -7.95
N GLU A 71 15.72 -7.43 -8.38
CA GLU A 71 15.87 -6.14 -7.73
C GLU A 71 15.49 -4.99 -8.68
N PHE A 72 14.74 -4.03 -8.17
CA PHE A 72 14.40 -2.81 -8.90
C PHE A 72 15.51 -1.78 -8.73
N ILE A 73 16.00 -1.18 -9.82
CA ILE A 73 17.03 -0.16 -9.76
C ILE A 73 16.38 1.18 -9.34
N PRO A 74 16.74 1.77 -8.18
CA PRO A 74 16.23 3.07 -7.80
C PRO A 74 16.72 4.13 -8.78
N LEU A 75 15.77 4.81 -9.43
CA LEU A 75 16.08 5.95 -10.30
C LEU A 75 16.56 7.12 -9.44
N GLN A 76 17.58 7.83 -9.91
CA GLN A 76 18.00 9.11 -9.34
C GLN A 76 17.31 10.27 -10.10
N PRO A 77 16.15 10.73 -9.62
CA PRO A 77 15.39 11.80 -10.27
C PRO A 77 16.16 13.13 -10.20
N SER A 78 16.27 13.83 -11.32
CA SER A 78 16.83 15.18 -11.38
C SER A 78 15.84 16.27 -10.97
N CYS A 79 14.54 15.96 -10.86
CA CYS A 79 13.49 16.90 -10.46
C CYS A 79 12.58 16.32 -9.37
N ASP A 80 12.06 17.22 -8.53
CA ASP A 80 11.17 16.86 -7.43
C ASP A 80 9.87 16.19 -7.89
N THR A 81 9.35 16.59 -9.05
CA THR A 81 8.15 15.97 -9.64
C THR A 81 8.35 14.47 -9.87
N TYR A 82 9.49 14.09 -10.43
CA TYR A 82 9.80 12.67 -10.67
C TYR A 82 10.16 11.96 -9.36
N LYS A 83 10.89 12.63 -8.46
CA LYS A 83 11.27 12.09 -7.13
C LYS A 83 10.09 11.72 -6.26
N TYR A 84 9.04 12.53 -6.27
CA TYR A 84 7.84 12.29 -5.49
C TYR A 84 6.74 11.56 -6.27
N SER A 85 7.01 11.17 -7.51
CA SER A 85 6.14 10.29 -8.28
C SER A 85 6.03 8.91 -7.62
N PHE A 86 4.94 8.22 -7.94
CA PHE A 86 4.64 6.91 -7.37
C PHE A 86 5.80 5.92 -7.52
N TRP A 87 6.39 5.84 -8.72
CA TRP A 87 7.38 4.83 -9.05
C TRP A 87 8.71 4.93 -8.29
N PRO A 88 9.45 6.07 -8.30
CA PRO A 88 10.75 6.12 -7.63
C PRO A 88 10.65 6.00 -6.12
N ARG A 89 9.52 6.44 -5.53
CA ARG A 89 9.27 6.34 -4.10
C ARG A 89 9.02 4.90 -3.64
N THR A 90 8.40 4.05 -4.45
CA THR A 90 8.02 2.69 -4.06
C THR A 90 9.13 1.65 -4.26
N ILE A 91 10.13 1.95 -5.10
CA ILE A 91 11.26 1.03 -5.37
C ILE A 91 12.02 0.66 -4.11
N THR A 92 12.29 1.64 -3.22
CA THR A 92 13.00 1.38 -1.95
C THR A 92 12.18 0.45 -1.05
N ASP A 93 10.88 0.69 -0.93
CA ASP A 93 9.99 -0.16 -0.14
C ASP A 93 9.94 -1.58 -0.72
N TRP A 94 9.95 -1.75 -2.05
CA TRP A 94 9.94 -3.06 -2.70
C TRP A 94 11.23 -3.86 -2.51
N ASN A 95 12.39 -3.22 -2.67
CA ASN A 95 13.68 -3.89 -2.43
C ASN A 95 13.85 -4.28 -0.95
N SER A 96 13.08 -3.69 -0.03
CA SER A 96 13.05 -4.08 1.38
C SER A 96 12.09 -5.25 1.69
N LEU A 97 11.27 -5.68 0.74
CA LEU A 97 10.36 -6.80 0.93
C LEU A 97 11.16 -8.12 0.90
N PRO A 98 10.92 -9.03 1.86
CA PRO A 98 11.46 -10.37 1.80
C PRO A 98 11.22 -11.06 0.45
N PRO A 99 12.23 -11.69 -0.17
CA PRO A 99 12.08 -12.37 -1.47
C PRO A 99 11.11 -13.57 -1.42
N ASP A 100 10.75 -14.04 -0.22
CA ASP A 100 10.00 -15.29 0.01
C ASP A 100 8.47 -15.22 -0.15
N TYR A 101 7.85 -14.05 -0.38
CA TYR A 101 6.39 -14.01 -0.62
C TYR A 101 5.96 -14.62 -1.95
N SER A 102 6.92 -14.92 -2.83
CA SER A 102 6.72 -15.65 -4.08
C SER A 102 6.40 -17.14 -3.89
N LYS A 103 6.53 -17.70 -2.67
CA LYS A 103 6.31 -19.13 -2.38
C LYS A 103 5.01 -19.44 -1.63
N LEU A 104 4.19 -18.44 -1.32
CA LEU A 104 2.96 -18.65 -0.51
C LEU A 104 1.79 -19.26 -1.30
N ASP A 105 1.92 -19.37 -2.63
CA ASP A 105 0.93 -19.98 -3.52
C ASP A 105 1.50 -21.21 -4.26
N SER A 106 2.25 -22.08 -3.55
CA SER A 106 2.68 -23.41 -4.05
C SER A 106 1.94 -24.54 -3.34
#